data_AF-A0A8F9WE29-F1
#
_entry.id   AF-A0A8F9WE29-F1
#
_cell.length_a   1.000
_cell.length_b   1.000
_cell.length_c   1.000
_cell.angle_alpha   90.00
_cell.angle_beta   90.00
_cell.angle_gamma   90.00
#
_symmetry.space_group_name_H-M   'P 1'
#
loop_
_entity.id
_entity.type
_entity.pdbx_description
1 polymer ?
#
loop_
_entity_poly.entity_id
_entity_poly.type
_entity_poly.pdbx_seq_one_letter_code
_entity_poly.pdbx_strand_id
1 'polypeptide(L)'
;MKLKIIVLLQLILVNLSCSHQLKPDINNNISKVTQKNTKIDKIIVTEQTRGTNRSLTYLASGIITSVNGVETKSPMTSIEWENIIKETNILDLSKISSYESLTTGRYSDRALASKIIITSGSNTYESSTFDEGIPPKELDALYRLLKNKSGIGTKPKIR
;
A
#
# COMPACT_ATOMS: atom_id res chain seq x y z
N MET A 1 -67.04 -15.78 -14.91
CA MET A 1 -67.67 -14.67 -15.65
C MET A 1 -66.58 -13.93 -16.42
N LYS A 2 -66.73 -13.83 -17.74
CA LYS A 2 -65.76 -13.23 -18.66
C LYS A 2 -65.97 -11.71 -18.66
N LEU A 3 -64.93 -10.91 -18.40
CA LEU A 3 -64.96 -9.48 -18.64
C LEU A 3 -64.09 -9.16 -19.86
N LYS A 4 -64.72 -8.59 -20.89
CA LYS A 4 -64.12 -8.23 -22.17
C LYS A 4 -63.48 -6.84 -22.09
N ILE A 5 -62.21 -6.79 -22.48
CA ILE A 5 -61.53 -5.85 -23.39
C ILE A 5 -62.17 -4.46 -23.55
N ILE A 6 -61.43 -3.41 -23.16
CA ILE A 6 -61.40 -2.13 -23.89
C ILE A 6 -59.93 -1.73 -24.09
N VAL A 7 -59.61 -1.51 -25.36
CA VAL A 7 -58.34 -1.07 -25.93
C VAL A 7 -58.19 0.44 -25.73
N LEU A 8 -57.03 0.91 -25.26
CA LEU A 8 -56.51 2.21 -25.71
C LEU A 8 -54.99 2.16 -25.85
N LEU A 9 -54.63 1.94 -27.10
CA LEU A 9 -53.38 2.20 -27.79
C LEU A 9 -52.82 3.60 -27.47
N GLN A 10 -51.49 3.67 -27.29
CA GLN A 10 -50.52 4.76 -27.54
C GLN A 10 -49.48 4.78 -26.39
N LEU A 11 -48.16 4.82 -26.58
CA LEU A 11 -47.30 4.95 -27.74
C LEU A 11 -45.90 4.49 -27.25
N ILE A 12 -45.30 3.48 -27.89
CA ILE A 12 -43.87 3.17 -27.75
C ILE A 12 -43.11 4.02 -28.78
N LEU A 13 -41.82 4.27 -28.49
CA LEU A 13 -40.76 4.93 -29.28
C LEU A 13 -40.43 6.33 -28.71
N VAL A 14 -39.22 6.68 -28.27
CA VAL A 14 -37.88 6.13 -28.49
C VAL A 14 -36.95 6.68 -27.38
N ASN A 15 -36.04 5.85 -26.89
CA ASN A 15 -34.90 6.32 -26.10
C ASN A 15 -33.99 7.16 -27.02
N LEU A 16 -33.86 8.45 -26.73
CA LEU A 16 -32.71 9.22 -27.22
C LEU A 16 -31.52 8.90 -26.31
N SER A 17 -30.87 7.78 -26.59
CA SER A 17 -29.47 7.59 -26.24
C SER A 17 -28.68 8.68 -26.97
N CYS A 18 -28.21 9.70 -26.25
CA CYS A 18 -27.26 10.63 -26.82
C CYS A 18 -25.92 9.90 -26.99
N SER A 19 -25.69 9.37 -28.19
CA SER A 19 -24.37 8.91 -28.62
C SER A 19 -23.56 10.12 -29.06
N HIS A 20 -22.83 10.75 -28.15
CA HIS A 20 -21.76 11.67 -28.52
C HIS A 20 -20.50 10.85 -28.80
N GLN A 21 -20.28 10.49 -30.07
CA GLN A 21 -19.03 9.87 -30.49
C GLN A 21 -17.93 10.94 -30.59
N LEU A 22 -16.96 10.81 -29.66
CA LEU A 22 -15.51 10.99 -29.78
C LEU A 22 -14.96 11.88 -30.91
N LYS A 23 -14.13 12.85 -30.50
CA LYS A 23 -12.93 13.27 -31.25
C LYS A 23 -11.66 12.68 -30.59
N PRO A 24 -10.62 12.32 -31.36
CA PRO A 24 -9.54 11.46 -30.93
C PRO A 24 -8.32 12.19 -30.34
N ASP A 25 -7.52 11.38 -29.64
CA ASP A 25 -6.11 11.51 -29.25
C ASP A 25 -5.68 12.57 -28.22
N ILE A 26 -5.56 12.10 -26.97
CA ILE A 26 -4.36 12.33 -26.16
C ILE A 26 -3.89 10.97 -25.66
N ASN A 27 -2.76 10.52 -26.21
CA ASN A 27 -2.00 9.37 -25.77
C ASN A 27 -1.58 9.53 -24.31
N ASN A 28 -2.39 9.04 -23.38
CA ASN A 28 -1.93 8.70 -22.06
C ASN A 28 -2.16 7.19 -21.92
N ASN A 29 -1.07 6.44 -21.91
CA ASN A 29 -1.05 5.04 -21.48
C ASN A 29 -1.62 4.98 -20.06
N ILE A 30 -2.94 4.93 -19.94
CA ILE A 30 -3.61 4.44 -18.75
C ILE A 30 -3.41 2.95 -18.81
N SER A 31 -2.24 2.53 -18.33
CA SER A 31 -2.02 1.17 -17.87
C SER A 31 -3.25 0.79 -17.06
N LYS A 32 -4.06 -0.13 -17.58
CA LYS A 32 -5.01 -0.88 -16.76
C LYS A 32 -4.17 -1.50 -15.66
N VAL A 33 -4.09 -0.82 -14.52
CA VAL A 33 -3.64 -1.41 -13.27
C VAL A 33 -4.74 -2.39 -12.95
N THR A 34 -4.58 -3.62 -13.45
CA THR A 34 -5.30 -4.77 -12.94
C THR A 34 -4.97 -4.79 -11.46
N GLN A 35 -5.88 -4.26 -10.63
CA GLN A 35 -5.77 -4.36 -9.17
C GLN A 35 -5.77 -5.84 -8.85
N LYS A 36 -4.57 -6.42 -8.78
CA LYS A 36 -4.35 -7.74 -8.24
C LYS A 36 -4.68 -7.55 -6.76
N ASN A 37 -5.87 -7.95 -6.36
CA ASN A 37 -6.31 -7.85 -4.98
C ASN A 37 -5.56 -8.91 -4.18
N THR A 38 -4.27 -8.67 -3.96
CA THR A 38 -3.37 -9.53 -3.20
C THR A 38 -3.74 -9.39 -1.74
N LYS A 39 -4.24 -10.47 -1.15
CA LYS A 39 -4.44 -10.54 0.30
C LYS A 39 -3.08 -10.47 0.98
N ILE A 40 -2.77 -9.34 1.60
CA ILE A 40 -1.55 -9.17 2.39
C ILE A 40 -1.85 -9.63 3.81
N ASP A 41 -1.02 -10.52 4.34
CA ASP A 41 -1.18 -11.06 5.69
C ASP A 41 -0.34 -10.29 6.71
N LYS A 42 0.84 -9.83 6.29
CA LYS A 42 1.83 -9.21 7.18
C LYS A 42 2.80 -8.32 6.40
N ILE A 43 3.18 -7.20 7.01
CA ILE A 43 4.29 -6.35 6.54
C ILE A 43 5.30 -6.20 7.68
N ILE A 44 6.58 -6.32 7.38
CA ILE A 44 7.66 -6.13 8.35
C ILE A 44 8.60 -5.04 7.85
N VAL A 45 8.92 -4.09 8.72
CA VAL A 45 10.04 -3.17 8.53
C VAL A 45 11.16 -3.59 9.47
N THR A 46 12.34 -3.89 8.94
CA THR A 46 13.54 -4.15 9.74
C THR A 46 14.51 -2.99 9.60
N GLU A 47 15.18 -2.63 10.69
CA GLU A 47 16.11 -1.50 10.76
C GLU A 47 17.25 -1.90 11.70
N GLN A 48 18.47 -2.00 11.17
CA GLN A 48 19.60 -2.59 11.91
C GLN A 48 20.93 -1.86 11.71
N THR A 49 21.76 -1.90 12.75
CA THR A 49 23.20 -1.58 12.76
C THR A 49 23.92 -2.66 13.57
N ARG A 50 25.23 -2.49 13.80
CA ARG A 50 25.99 -3.40 14.68
C ARG A 50 25.49 -3.43 16.13
N GLY A 51 24.89 -2.34 16.62
CA GLY A 51 24.47 -2.20 18.02
C GLY A 51 22.96 -2.10 18.23
N THR A 52 22.15 -2.18 17.17
CA THR A 52 20.70 -2.08 17.27
C THR A 52 20.04 -2.97 16.25
N ASN A 53 19.04 -3.72 16.68
CA ASN A 53 18.14 -4.47 15.83
C ASN A 53 16.70 -4.07 16.17
N ARG A 54 16.02 -3.43 15.23
CA ARG A 54 14.62 -3.02 15.38
C ARG A 54 13.78 -3.67 14.29
N SER A 55 12.62 -4.21 14.67
CA SER A 55 11.63 -4.70 13.72
C SER A 55 10.24 -4.22 14.09
N LEU A 56 9.44 -3.91 13.07
CA LEU A 56 8.04 -3.52 13.21
C LEU A 56 7.21 -4.45 12.34
N THR A 57 6.39 -5.28 12.96
CA THR A 57 5.51 -6.22 12.29
C THR A 57 4.09 -5.69 12.33
N TYR A 58 3.55 -5.39 11.16
CA TYR A 58 2.20 -4.87 10.94
C TYR A 58 1.28 -6.02 10.54
N LEU A 59 0.21 -6.20 11.31
CA LEU A 59 -0.86 -7.16 11.10
C LEU A 59 -2.19 -6.41 11.16
N ALA A 60 -3.25 -7.01 10.60
CA ALA A 60 -4.60 -6.48 10.73
C ALA A 60 -5.04 -6.31 12.21
N SER A 61 -4.51 -7.14 13.11
CA SER A 61 -4.82 -7.13 14.54
C SER A 61 -4.00 -6.14 15.37
N GLY A 62 -2.91 -5.59 14.83
CA GLY A 62 -2.00 -4.77 15.62
C GLY A 62 -0.60 -4.66 15.05
N ILE A 63 0.27 -4.01 15.81
CA ILE A 63 1.68 -3.82 15.48
C ILE A 63 2.51 -4.41 16.60
N ILE A 64 3.49 -5.24 16.24
CA ILE A 64 4.49 -5.75 17.16
C ILE A 64 5.78 -5.00 16.86
N THR A 65 6.28 -4.25 17.84
CA THR A 65 7.57 -3.56 17.75
C THR A 65 8.58 -4.30 18.61
N SER A 66 9.65 -4.81 18.01
CA SER A 66 10.78 -5.42 18.72
C SER A 66 12.00 -4.53 18.62
N VAL A 67 12.62 -4.20 19.75
CA VAL A 67 13.89 -3.47 19.81
C VAL A 67 14.85 -4.30 20.66
N ASN A 68 15.93 -4.79 20.04
CA ASN A 68 16.92 -5.66 20.66
C ASN A 68 16.29 -6.87 21.39
N GLY A 69 15.22 -7.43 20.82
CA GLY A 69 14.49 -8.57 21.37
C GLY A 69 13.40 -8.22 22.37
N VAL A 70 13.28 -6.96 22.80
CA VAL A 70 12.18 -6.51 23.69
C VAL A 70 10.98 -6.12 22.84
N GLU A 71 9.87 -6.82 23.04
CA GLU A 71 8.64 -6.60 22.27
C GLU A 71 7.61 -5.73 22.99
N THR A 72 6.95 -4.89 22.21
CA THR A 72 5.75 -4.14 22.61
C THR A 72 4.69 -4.28 21.55
N LYS A 73 3.41 -4.17 21.95
CA LYS A 73 2.27 -4.29 21.06
C LYS A 73 1.43 -3.03 21.10
N SER A 74 0.97 -2.58 19.95
CA SER A 74 0.05 -1.46 19.83
C SER A 74 -1.12 -1.82 18.89
N PRO A 75 -2.31 -1.22 19.11
CA PRO A 75 -3.48 -1.54 18.31
C PRO A 75 -3.37 -0.97 16.89
N MET A 76 -4.00 -1.70 15.95
CA MET A 76 -4.24 -1.29 14.57
C MET A 76 -5.75 -1.23 14.36
N THR A 77 -6.25 -0.12 13.84
CA THR A 77 -7.65 -0.02 13.41
C THR A 77 -7.81 -0.58 12.00
N SER A 78 -9.02 -1.01 11.65
CA SER A 78 -9.31 -1.50 10.29
C SER A 78 -9.00 -0.46 9.22
N ILE A 79 -9.32 0.82 9.47
CA ILE A 79 -9.06 1.93 8.54
C ILE A 79 -7.55 2.11 8.31
N GLU A 80 -6.75 2.06 9.37
CA GLU A 80 -5.29 2.16 9.25
C GLU A 80 -4.71 0.98 8.47
N TRP A 81 -5.17 -0.24 8.73
CA TRP A 81 -4.77 -1.42 7.99
C TRP A 81 -5.16 -1.32 6.52
N GLU A 82 -6.40 -0.95 6.21
CA GLU A 82 -6.89 -0.77 4.84
C GLU A 82 -6.07 0.25 4.05
N ASN A 83 -5.65 1.35 4.68
CA ASN A 83 -4.76 2.32 4.05
C ASN A 83 -3.39 1.71 3.73
N ILE A 84 -2.83 0.90 4.63
CA ILE A 84 -1.57 0.18 4.39
C ILE A 84 -1.73 -0.80 3.22
N ILE A 85 -2.83 -1.54 3.16
CA ILE A 85 -3.13 -2.47 2.07
C ILE A 85 -3.26 -1.72 0.74
N LYS A 86 -3.94 -0.57 0.73
CA LYS A 86 -4.11 0.25 -0.46
C LYS A 86 -2.77 0.69 -1.04
N GLU A 87 -1.88 1.25 -0.21
CA GLU A 87 -0.55 1.67 -0.67
C GLU A 87 0.30 0.48 -1.12
N THR A 88 0.18 -0.65 -0.43
CA THR A 88 0.89 -1.88 -0.80
C THR A 88 0.46 -2.41 -2.18
N ASN A 89 -0.84 -2.35 -2.49
CA ASN A 89 -1.39 -2.83 -3.76
C ASN A 89 -1.04 -1.96 -4.97
N ILE A 90 -0.49 -0.75 -4.75
CA ILE A 90 0.05 0.10 -5.83
C ILE A 90 1.41 -0.43 -6.32
N LEU A 91 2.13 -1.16 -5.47
CA LEU A 91 3.47 -1.65 -5.76
C LEU A 91 3.46 -2.87 -6.68
N ASP A 92 4.43 -2.94 -7.60
CA ASP A 92 4.79 -4.21 -8.24
C ASP A 92 5.65 -5.03 -7.27
N LEU A 93 5.00 -5.90 -6.49
CA LEU A 93 5.66 -6.74 -5.48
C LEU A 93 6.75 -7.64 -6.09
N SER A 94 6.63 -8.02 -7.38
CA SER A 94 7.64 -8.86 -8.04
C SER A 94 8.96 -8.13 -8.28
N LYS A 95 8.94 -6.79 -8.28
CA LYS A 95 10.10 -5.93 -8.51
C LYS A 95 10.62 -5.23 -7.26
N ILE A 96 10.02 -5.46 -6.09
CA ILE A 96 10.40 -4.73 -4.88
C ILE A 96 11.87 -4.91 -4.49
N SER A 97 12.47 -6.04 -4.81
CA SER A 97 13.89 -6.36 -4.60
C SER A 97 14.84 -5.61 -5.54
N SER A 98 14.32 -4.94 -6.57
CA SER A 98 15.07 -4.17 -7.57
C SER A 98 15.01 -2.66 -7.39
N TYR A 99 14.19 -2.16 -6.45
CA TYR A 99 14.08 -0.73 -6.21
C TYR A 99 15.33 -0.18 -5.54
N GLU A 100 15.99 0.75 -6.23
CA GLU A 100 17.28 1.28 -5.80
C GLU A 100 17.15 2.25 -4.62
N SER A 101 18.06 2.10 -3.66
CA SER A 101 18.18 3.05 -2.56
C SER A 101 18.76 4.38 -3.08
N LEU A 102 18.18 5.50 -2.64
CA LEU A 102 18.60 6.83 -3.05
C LEU A 102 19.95 7.26 -2.43
N THR A 103 20.33 6.63 -1.33
CA THR A 103 21.55 6.95 -0.57
C THR A 103 22.21 5.69 -0.03
N THR A 104 23.43 5.82 0.50
CA THR A 104 24.24 4.70 0.99
C THR A 104 24.85 4.96 2.37
N GLY A 105 24.25 5.85 3.16
CA GLY A 105 24.68 6.24 4.49
C GLY A 105 24.85 5.06 5.45
N ARG A 106 24.06 3.98 5.26
CA ARG A 106 24.20 2.71 5.99
C ARG A 106 25.59 2.08 5.93
N TYR A 107 26.37 2.31 4.87
CA TYR A 107 27.73 1.75 4.76
C TYR A 107 28.78 2.59 5.51
N SER A 108 28.40 3.78 5.97
CA SER A 108 29.24 4.72 6.71
C SER A 108 28.70 4.99 8.12
N ASP A 109 27.85 4.09 8.64
CA ASP A 109 27.17 4.20 9.93
C ASP A 109 26.38 5.53 10.12
N ARG A 110 25.96 6.17 9.02
CA ARG A 110 25.15 7.40 9.03
C ARG A 110 23.65 7.14 9.14
N ALA A 111 23.22 5.91 8.89
CA ALA A 111 21.83 5.50 8.92
C ALA A 111 21.70 4.01 9.27
N LEU A 112 20.57 3.61 9.82
CA LEU A 112 20.24 2.20 9.97
C LEU A 112 19.98 1.58 8.59
N ALA A 113 20.44 0.34 8.40
CA ALA A 113 20.10 -0.44 7.21
C ALA A 113 18.66 -0.96 7.34
N SER A 114 17.79 -0.52 6.44
CA SER A 114 16.37 -0.79 6.46
C SER A 114 15.90 -1.69 5.32
N LYS A 115 14.88 -2.51 5.58
CA LYS A 115 14.16 -3.29 4.55
C LYS A 115 12.66 -3.33 4.84
N ILE A 116 11.87 -3.53 3.78
CA ILE A 116 10.44 -3.85 3.86
C ILE A 116 10.24 -5.27 3.34
N ILE A 117 9.54 -6.08 4.13
CA ILE A 117 9.19 -7.47 3.80
C ILE A 117 7.67 -7.59 3.81
N ILE A 118 7.09 -8.11 2.74
CA ILE A 118 5.63 -8.21 2.54
C ILE A 118 5.27 -9.67 2.33
N THR A 119 4.38 -10.21 3.16
CA THR A 119 3.87 -11.58 3.04
C THR A 119 2.43 -11.57 2.53
N SER A 120 2.18 -12.35 1.46
CA SER A 120 0.86 -12.56 0.87
C SER A 120 0.68 -14.04 0.56
N GLY A 121 -0.09 -14.72 1.40
CA GLY A 121 -0.23 -16.18 1.39
C GLY A 121 1.12 -16.87 1.58
N SER A 122 1.49 -17.71 0.61
CA SER A 122 2.77 -18.41 0.58
C SER A 122 3.95 -17.57 0.05
N ASN A 123 3.68 -16.37 -0.49
CA ASN A 123 4.70 -15.56 -1.11
C ASN A 123 5.24 -14.51 -0.13
N THR A 124 6.55 -14.34 -0.12
CA THR A 124 7.22 -13.26 0.61
C THR A 124 8.07 -12.46 -0.35
N TYR A 125 7.90 -11.14 -0.33
CA TYR A 125 8.59 -10.19 -1.18
C TYR A 125 9.43 -9.28 -0.28
N GLU A 126 10.72 -9.16 -0.58
CA GLU A 126 11.68 -8.40 0.22
C GLU A 126 12.31 -7.29 -0.62
N SER A 127 12.32 -6.08 -0.09
CA SER A 127 12.96 -4.94 -0.75
C SER A 127 14.48 -5.05 -0.73
N SER A 128 15.15 -4.31 -1.62
CA SER A 128 16.56 -4.00 -1.42
C SER A 128 16.76 -3.27 -0.09
N THR A 129 17.97 -3.34 0.47
CA THR A 129 18.35 -2.58 1.66
C THR A 129 18.47 -1.10 1.32
N PHE A 130 17.92 -0.23 2.17
CA PHE A 130 18.00 1.22 2.05
C PHE A 130 18.37 1.87 3.38
N ASP A 131 18.58 3.19 3.38
CA ASP A 131 18.87 3.94 4.61
C ASP A 131 17.56 4.30 5.33
N GLU A 132 17.50 4.10 6.65
CA GLU A 132 16.34 4.54 7.44
C GLU A 132 15.98 6.00 7.13
N GLY A 133 14.70 6.25 6.88
CA GLY A 133 14.19 7.59 6.57
C GLY A 133 14.34 7.99 5.10
N ILE A 134 15.08 7.22 4.29
CA ILE A 134 15.32 7.48 2.86
C ILE A 134 15.09 6.17 2.06
N PRO A 135 13.84 5.70 1.95
CA PRO A 135 13.50 4.52 1.15
C PRO A 135 13.69 4.77 -0.36
N PRO A 136 13.70 3.70 -1.18
CA PRO A 136 13.51 3.82 -2.62
C PRO A 136 12.25 4.63 -2.93
N LYS A 137 12.26 5.37 -4.05
CA LYS A 137 11.19 6.31 -4.40
C LYS A 137 9.82 5.62 -4.49
N GLU A 138 9.80 4.41 -5.01
CA GLU A 138 8.63 3.55 -5.16
C GLU A 138 8.03 3.15 -3.81
N LEU A 139 8.85 3.06 -2.76
CA LEU A 139 8.45 2.63 -1.42
C LEU A 139 8.14 3.78 -0.46
N ASP A 140 8.38 5.04 -0.85
CA ASP A 140 8.27 6.17 0.08
C ASP A 140 6.87 6.30 0.69
N ALA A 141 5.81 6.24 -0.13
CA ALA A 141 4.42 6.35 0.36
C ALA A 141 4.08 5.29 1.42
N LEU A 142 4.38 4.01 1.13
CA LEU A 142 4.18 2.91 2.07
C LEU A 142 5.04 3.09 3.32
N TYR A 143 6.33 3.41 3.16
CA TYR A 143 7.25 3.57 4.29
C TYR A 143 6.80 4.68 5.24
N ARG A 144 6.42 5.85 4.73
CA ARG A 144 5.92 6.97 5.54
C ARG A 144 4.66 6.60 6.30
N LEU A 145 3.74 5.92 5.65
CA LEU A 145 2.51 5.44 6.28
C LEU A 145 2.80 4.50 7.46
N LEU A 146 3.71 3.53 7.25
CA LEU A 146 4.14 2.59 8.29
C LEU A 146 4.81 3.30 9.47
N LYS A 147 5.74 4.22 9.23
CA LYS A 147 6.48 4.94 10.28
C LYS A 147 5.59 5.89 11.09
N ASN A 148 4.65 6.56 10.43
CA ASN A 148 3.68 7.42 11.11
C ASN A 148 2.82 6.61 12.09
N LYS A 149 2.42 5.41 11.69
CA LYS A 149 1.56 4.55 12.50
C LYS A 149 2.30 3.95 13.71
N SER A 150 3.58 3.60 13.58
CA SER A 150 4.32 2.99 14.69
C SER A 150 4.76 3.97 15.77
N GLY A 151 4.61 5.27 15.55
CA GLY A 151 5.07 6.30 16.49
C GLY A 151 6.59 6.44 16.58
N ILE A 152 7.36 5.66 15.81
CA ILE A 152 8.82 5.72 15.74
C ILE A 152 9.17 6.64 14.57
N GLY A 153 9.17 7.95 14.80
CA GLY A 153 9.56 8.91 13.76
C GLY A 153 9.00 10.33 13.86
N THR A 154 8.07 10.62 14.78
CA THR A 154 7.72 12.01 15.07
C THR A 154 8.84 12.61 15.90
N LYS A 155 9.71 13.43 15.29
CA LYS A 155 10.54 14.37 16.05
C LYS A 155 9.63 15.08 17.06
N PRO A 156 10.04 15.26 18.32
CA PRO A 156 9.25 16.05 19.26
C PRO A 156 8.99 17.41 18.61
N LYS A 157 7.72 17.83 18.61
CA LYS A 157 7.33 19.19 18.24
C LYS A 157 7.94 20.08 19.32
N ILE A 158 9.16 20.57 19.08
CA ILE A 158 9.81 21.53 19.96
C ILE A 158 8.87 22.74 20.00
N ARG A 159 8.30 22.98 21.16
CA ARG A 159 7.44 24.12 21.46
C ARG A 159 8.29 25.27 21.93
#